data_AF-A0A2V5ZSX7-F1
#
_entry.id   AF-A0A2V5ZSX7-F1
#
_cell.length_a   1.000
_cell.length_b   1.000
_cell.length_c   1.000
_cell.angle_alpha   90.00
_cell.angle_beta   90.00
_cell.angle_gamma   90.00
#
_symmetry.space_group_name_H-M   'P 1'
#
loop_
_entity.id
_entity.type
_entity.pdbx_description
1 polymer ?
#
loop_
_entity_poly.entity_id
_entity_poly.type
_entity_poly.pdbx_seq_one_letter_code
_entity_poly.pdbx_strand_id
1 'polypeptide(L)'
;MATTTLKKNKSAAESKFDWPLCYDAENFILERIDAFIGRNNFARTLAKRMRDETGTLILDWTDHLLLPAGDEKKLREVGFVEDPLGETKDRHVALWHPEAMLPKVLLTPSNAKFPLALAIRADLVADFAIAHHLNGQIDGEAFSRFRKMLVSEENGTQLWVVERRGYRGYVTKKPDLKAYVAVREMFQRRRRIWDDDGEGFAHAHKLLQDAVDLVGRDLACHLFFREERAYWEKRNRAGQAQRARQDSLGLGWANHDHHTFRSSRKHFVDL
;
A
#
# COMPACT_ATOMS: atom_id res chain seq x y z
N MET A 1 -45.27 30.08 33.72
CA MET A 1 -45.47 29.36 32.45
C MET A 1 -44.42 29.83 31.45
N ALA A 2 -43.45 28.97 31.14
CA ALA A 2 -42.61 29.04 29.92
C ALA A 2 -41.78 27.75 29.87
N THR A 3 -42.41 26.66 29.42
CA THR A 3 -41.77 25.36 29.24
C THR A 3 -40.90 25.44 27.99
N THR A 4 -39.58 25.40 28.17
CA THR A 4 -38.63 25.45 27.05
C THR A 4 -38.59 24.09 26.36
N THR A 5 -39.22 23.99 25.20
CA THR A 5 -39.24 22.79 24.38
C THR A 5 -37.88 22.60 23.71
N LEU A 6 -37.10 21.62 24.19
CA LEU A 6 -35.91 21.14 23.50
C LEU A 6 -36.31 20.60 22.13
N LYS A 7 -35.97 21.32 21.06
CA LYS A 7 -36.05 20.83 19.68
C LYS A 7 -35.12 19.63 19.56
N LYS A 8 -35.71 18.43 19.46
CA LYS A 8 -34.99 17.23 19.00
C LYS A 8 -34.54 17.46 17.56
N ASN A 9 -33.29 17.84 17.37
CA ASN A 9 -32.62 17.61 16.10
C ASN A 9 -32.59 16.10 15.89
N LYS A 10 -33.45 15.60 14.99
CA LYS A 10 -33.31 14.23 14.47
C LYS A 10 -31.99 14.20 13.69
N SER A 11 -30.92 13.75 14.32
CA SER A 11 -29.77 13.25 13.56
C SER A 11 -30.33 12.19 12.62
N ALA A 12 -30.06 12.32 11.31
CA ALA A 12 -30.26 11.22 10.38
C ALA A 12 -29.57 10.00 11.02
N ALA A 13 -30.32 8.91 11.21
CA ALA A 13 -29.70 7.67 11.66
C ALA A 13 -28.65 7.32 10.61
N GLU A 14 -27.37 7.32 10.99
CA GLU A 14 -26.30 6.85 10.12
C GLU A 14 -26.74 5.49 9.58
N SER A 15 -26.82 5.37 8.25
CA SER A 15 -27.01 4.07 7.61
C SER A 15 -25.90 3.19 8.14
N LYS A 16 -26.26 2.15 8.89
CA LYS A 16 -25.31 1.25 9.54
C LYS A 16 -24.34 0.75 8.48
N PHE A 17 -23.10 1.25 8.50
CA PHE A 17 -22.08 0.83 7.54
C PHE A 17 -21.80 -0.65 7.83
N ASP A 18 -22.04 -1.49 6.83
CA ASP A 18 -21.80 -2.93 6.93
C ASP A 18 -20.35 -3.22 6.54
N TRP A 19 -19.62 -3.89 7.41
CA TRP A 19 -18.23 -4.29 7.18
C TRP A 19 -18.21 -5.79 6.92
N PRO A 20 -18.39 -6.24 5.65
CA PRO A 20 -18.48 -7.65 5.35
C PRO A 20 -17.14 -8.34 5.61
N LEU A 21 -17.22 -9.61 6.00
CA LEU A 21 -16.06 -10.48 6.10
C LEU A 21 -15.89 -11.18 4.74
N CYS A 22 -14.98 -10.67 3.91
CA CYS A 22 -14.76 -11.14 2.55
C CYS A 22 -13.92 -12.44 2.48
N TYR A 23 -14.29 -13.46 3.28
CA TYR A 23 -13.50 -14.70 3.43
C TYR A 23 -13.30 -15.47 2.12
N ASP A 24 -14.33 -15.54 1.27
CA ASP A 24 -14.21 -16.26 0.00
C ASP A 24 -13.18 -15.60 -0.94
N ALA A 25 -13.07 -14.27 -0.88
CA ALA A 25 -12.09 -13.51 -1.65
C ALA A 25 -10.68 -13.70 -1.09
N GLU A 26 -10.53 -13.63 0.23
CA GLU A 26 -9.25 -13.90 0.91
C GLU A 26 -8.75 -15.32 0.65
N ASN A 27 -9.60 -16.33 0.83
CA ASN A 27 -9.28 -17.73 0.59
C ASN A 27 -8.87 -17.97 -0.87
N PHE A 28 -9.58 -17.36 -1.84
CA PHE A 28 -9.21 -17.46 -3.24
C PHE A 28 -7.79 -16.92 -3.49
N ILE A 29 -7.45 -15.75 -2.94
CA ILE A 29 -6.13 -15.17 -3.09
C ILE A 29 -5.05 -16.02 -2.40
N LEU A 30 -5.32 -16.54 -1.20
CA LEU A 30 -4.42 -17.44 -0.48
C LEU A 30 -4.13 -18.71 -1.31
N GLU A 31 -5.16 -19.34 -1.89
CA GLU A 31 -4.97 -20.49 -2.77
C GLU A 31 -4.07 -20.18 -3.97
N ARG A 32 -4.22 -18.99 -4.58
CA ARG A 32 -3.35 -18.57 -5.68
C ARG A 32 -1.91 -18.36 -5.17
N ILE A 33 -1.72 -17.67 -4.05
CA ILE A 33 -0.39 -17.47 -3.45
C ILE A 33 0.28 -18.82 -3.17
N ASP A 34 -0.44 -19.78 -2.60
CA ASP A 34 0.09 -21.12 -2.31
C ASP A 34 0.43 -21.89 -3.59
N ALA A 35 -0.40 -21.79 -4.63
CA ALA A 35 -0.10 -22.38 -5.94
C ALA A 35 1.17 -21.77 -6.57
N PHE A 36 1.41 -20.47 -6.40
CA PHE A 36 2.62 -19.79 -6.85
C PHE A 36 3.85 -20.24 -6.05
N ILE A 37 3.78 -20.23 -4.72
CA ILE A 37 4.84 -20.68 -3.80
C ILE A 37 5.19 -22.16 -4.05
N GLY A 38 4.19 -22.96 -4.44
CA GLY A 38 4.33 -24.33 -4.89
C GLY A 38 5.37 -24.49 -6.02
N ARG A 39 5.55 -23.46 -6.84
CA ARG A 39 6.36 -23.46 -8.06
C ARG A 39 7.61 -22.58 -8.00
N ASN A 40 7.71 -21.67 -7.03
CA ASN A 40 8.82 -20.74 -6.90
C ASN A 40 9.52 -20.90 -5.54
N ASN A 41 10.71 -21.50 -5.54
CA ASN A 41 11.48 -21.81 -4.35
C ASN A 41 12.00 -20.56 -3.64
N PHE A 42 12.39 -19.52 -4.40
CA PHE A 42 12.72 -18.23 -3.80
C PHE A 42 11.53 -17.68 -2.99
N ALA A 43 10.33 -17.64 -3.59
CA ALA A 43 9.13 -17.15 -2.93
C ALA A 43 8.75 -17.99 -1.71
N ARG A 44 8.89 -19.31 -1.79
CA ARG A 44 8.68 -20.23 -0.66
C ARG A 44 9.60 -19.93 0.51
N THR A 45 10.89 -19.75 0.22
CA THR A 45 11.90 -19.43 1.23
C THR A 45 11.62 -18.06 1.83
N LEU A 46 11.33 -17.06 1.00
CA LEU A 46 10.98 -15.71 1.45
C LEU A 46 9.72 -15.72 2.33
N ALA A 47 8.67 -16.45 1.97
CA ALA A 47 7.45 -16.58 2.77
C ALA A 47 7.73 -17.18 4.15
N LYS A 48 8.60 -18.19 4.23
CA LYS A 48 9.04 -18.75 5.51
C LYS A 48 9.82 -17.72 6.34
N ARG A 49 10.77 -17.01 5.73
CA ARG A 49 11.57 -15.98 6.40
C ARG A 49 10.71 -14.80 6.88
N MET A 50 9.74 -14.33 6.10
CA MET A 50 8.78 -13.30 6.53
C MET A 50 8.01 -13.73 7.79
N ARG A 51 7.56 -14.98 7.85
CA ARG A 51 6.87 -15.49 9.04
C ARG A 51 7.80 -15.54 10.24
N ASP A 52 8.98 -16.13 10.07
CA ASP A 52 9.87 -16.47 11.18
C ASP A 52 10.70 -15.28 11.68
N GLU A 53 11.15 -14.40 10.78
CA GLU A 53 12.04 -13.28 11.08
C GLU A 53 11.29 -11.97 11.34
N THR A 54 10.11 -11.77 10.71
CA THR A 54 9.37 -10.50 10.82
C THR A 54 7.98 -10.64 11.43
N GLY A 55 7.45 -11.86 11.58
CA GLY A 55 6.13 -12.10 12.14
C GLY A 55 4.98 -11.71 11.21
N THR A 56 5.23 -11.65 9.91
CA THR A 56 4.25 -11.23 8.89
C THR A 56 4.07 -12.32 7.84
N LEU A 57 2.90 -12.35 7.20
CA LEU A 57 2.60 -13.27 6.11
C LEU A 57 3.00 -12.66 4.77
N ILE A 58 3.33 -13.51 3.78
CA ILE A 58 3.59 -13.05 2.41
C ILE A 58 2.39 -12.30 1.81
N LEU A 59 1.16 -12.63 2.24
CA LEU A 59 -0.07 -11.93 1.88
C LEU A 59 0.03 -10.44 2.22
N ASP A 60 0.54 -10.10 3.41
CA ASP A 60 0.67 -8.71 3.90
C ASP A 60 1.60 -7.85 3.04
N TRP A 61 2.50 -8.51 2.29
CA TRP A 61 3.49 -7.88 1.43
C TRP A 61 3.17 -8.01 -0.06
N THR A 62 2.15 -8.79 -0.42
CA THR A 62 1.80 -9.02 -1.83
C THR A 62 1.16 -7.77 -2.40
N ASP A 63 1.85 -7.14 -3.36
CA ASP A 63 1.36 -5.96 -4.08
C ASP A 63 0.25 -6.34 -5.05
N HIS A 64 0.54 -7.34 -5.89
CA HIS A 64 -0.38 -7.89 -6.87
C HIS A 64 0.03 -9.29 -7.33
N LEU A 65 -0.93 -9.99 -7.92
CA LEU A 65 -0.76 -11.24 -8.65
C LEU A 65 -1.01 -11.02 -10.14
N LEU A 66 -0.31 -11.74 -10.99
CA LEU A 66 -0.64 -11.89 -12.41
C LEU A 66 -1.29 -13.25 -12.62
N LEU A 67 -2.59 -13.25 -12.93
CA LEU A 67 -3.41 -14.45 -13.06
C LEU A 67 -3.87 -14.68 -14.51
N PRO A 68 -4.03 -15.94 -14.91
CA PRO A 68 -4.60 -16.27 -16.23
C PRO A 68 -6.06 -15.82 -16.32
N ALA A 69 -6.53 -15.49 -17.52
CA ALA A 69 -7.92 -15.09 -17.77
C ALA A 69 -8.97 -16.11 -17.27
N GLY A 70 -8.61 -17.39 -17.13
CA GLY A 70 -9.46 -18.42 -16.55
C GLY A 70 -9.89 -18.16 -15.10
N ASP A 71 -9.14 -17.34 -14.35
CA ASP A 71 -9.47 -16.98 -12.97
C ASP A 71 -10.49 -15.82 -12.87
N GLU A 72 -10.77 -15.11 -13.98
CA GLU A 72 -11.61 -13.89 -13.99
C GLU A 72 -13.01 -14.13 -13.44
N LYS A 73 -13.66 -15.22 -13.86
CA LYS A 73 -15.03 -15.55 -13.42
C LYS A 73 -15.08 -15.67 -11.90
N LYS A 74 -14.13 -16.42 -11.31
CA LYS A 74 -14.09 -16.65 -9.87
C LYS A 74 -13.78 -15.37 -9.10
N LEU A 75 -12.86 -14.54 -9.61
CA LEU A 75 -12.56 -13.22 -9.04
C LEU A 75 -13.81 -12.33 -8.95
N ARG A 76 -14.59 -12.25 -10.03
CA ARG A 76 -15.84 -11.48 -10.06
C ARG A 76 -16.89 -12.05 -9.11
N GLU A 77 -17.02 -13.37 -9.01
CA GLU A 77 -17.91 -14.03 -8.04
C GLU A 77 -17.55 -13.70 -6.59
N VAL A 78 -16.26 -13.55 -6.27
CA VAL A 78 -15.79 -13.18 -4.93
C VAL A 78 -15.58 -11.67 -4.75
N GLY A 79 -16.19 -10.83 -5.59
CA GLY A 79 -16.28 -9.39 -5.35
C GLY A 79 -15.17 -8.52 -5.93
N PHE A 80 -14.23 -9.08 -6.71
CA PHE A 80 -13.28 -8.25 -7.45
C PHE A 80 -13.98 -7.52 -8.62
N VAL A 81 -13.65 -6.23 -8.75
CA VAL A 81 -14.12 -5.35 -9.84
C VAL A 81 -12.94 -4.70 -10.52
N GLU A 82 -13.16 -4.09 -11.68
CA GLU A 82 -12.11 -3.34 -12.38
C GLU A 82 -11.59 -2.18 -11.52
N ASP A 83 -10.26 -2.01 -11.46
CA ASP A 83 -9.63 -0.91 -10.74
C ASP A 83 -9.63 0.35 -11.63
N PRO A 84 -10.46 1.37 -11.32
CA PRO A 84 -10.55 2.57 -12.15
C PRO A 84 -9.23 3.38 -12.17
N LEU A 85 -8.30 3.10 -11.24
CA LEU A 85 -6.99 3.74 -11.14
C LEU A 85 -5.85 2.78 -11.50
N GLY A 86 -6.17 1.58 -11.97
CA GLY A 86 -5.22 0.51 -12.33
C GLY A 86 -4.65 0.67 -13.73
N GLU A 87 -4.04 1.82 -14.05
CA GLU A 87 -3.39 2.07 -15.35
C GLU A 87 -2.34 0.99 -15.66
N THR A 88 -2.52 0.23 -16.73
CA THR A 88 -1.58 -0.80 -17.22
C THR A 88 -1.00 -0.42 -18.58
N LYS A 89 0.16 -0.97 -18.93
CA LYS A 89 0.62 -1.06 -20.33
C LYS A 89 0.11 -2.40 -20.88
N ASP A 90 -0.54 -2.37 -22.04
CA ASP A 90 -0.99 -3.50 -22.87
C ASP A 90 -1.70 -4.69 -22.18
N ARG A 91 -2.87 -5.06 -22.72
CA ARG A 91 -3.59 -6.36 -22.57
C ARG A 91 -3.89 -6.89 -21.16
N HIS A 92 -3.51 -6.17 -20.10
CA HIS A 92 -3.82 -6.53 -18.73
C HIS A 92 -5.04 -5.78 -18.20
N VAL A 93 -5.99 -6.52 -17.62
CA VAL A 93 -7.11 -5.96 -16.87
C VAL A 93 -6.74 -5.94 -15.40
N ALA A 94 -6.73 -4.76 -14.78
CA ALA A 94 -6.46 -4.60 -13.36
C ALA A 94 -7.76 -4.71 -12.55
N LEU A 95 -7.78 -5.60 -11.57
CA LEU A 95 -8.89 -5.82 -10.65
C LEU A 95 -8.49 -5.50 -9.21
N TRP A 96 -9.47 -5.05 -8.42
CA TRP A 96 -9.35 -4.81 -6.98
C TRP A 96 -10.62 -5.21 -6.24
N HIS A 97 -10.52 -5.46 -4.94
CA HIS A 97 -11.67 -5.70 -4.08
C HIS A 97 -12.07 -4.39 -3.37
N PRO A 98 -13.31 -3.89 -3.53
CA PRO A 98 -13.73 -2.60 -2.98
C PRO A 98 -13.94 -2.63 -1.46
N GLU A 99 -14.27 -3.79 -0.90
CA GLU A 99 -14.64 -3.95 0.52
C GLU A 99 -13.54 -4.59 1.39
N ALA A 100 -12.39 -4.95 0.81
CA ALA A 100 -11.31 -5.63 1.52
C ALA A 100 -9.93 -5.17 1.03
N MET A 101 -8.96 -5.08 1.94
CA MET A 101 -7.57 -4.73 1.61
C MET A 101 -6.79 -5.94 1.08
N LEU A 102 -7.29 -6.56 0.00
CA LEU A 102 -6.64 -7.69 -0.66
C LEU A 102 -5.62 -7.24 -1.71
N PRO A 103 -4.61 -8.07 -2.02
CA PRO A 103 -3.73 -7.84 -3.16
C PRO A 103 -4.52 -7.63 -4.45
N LYS A 104 -4.02 -6.74 -5.30
CA LYS A 104 -4.63 -6.52 -6.61
C LYS A 104 -4.36 -7.69 -7.54
N VAL A 105 -5.17 -7.80 -8.59
CA VAL A 105 -4.96 -8.82 -9.62
C VAL A 105 -4.81 -8.16 -10.98
N LEU A 106 -3.80 -8.57 -11.72
CA LEU A 106 -3.69 -8.35 -13.15
C LEU A 106 -4.13 -9.62 -13.86
N LEU A 107 -5.10 -9.52 -14.75
CA LEU A 107 -5.47 -10.62 -15.65
C LEU A 107 -4.68 -10.53 -16.94
N THR A 108 -4.32 -11.69 -17.49
CA THR A 108 -3.63 -11.79 -18.78
C THR A 108 -4.22 -12.90 -19.65
N PRO A 109 -4.28 -12.74 -20.98
CA PRO A 109 -4.73 -13.78 -21.89
C PRO A 109 -3.72 -14.94 -21.92
N SER A 110 -3.89 -15.89 -21.00
CA SER A 110 -3.08 -17.09 -20.85
C SER A 110 -3.95 -18.28 -20.46
N ASN A 111 -3.60 -19.45 -20.98
CA ASN A 111 -4.25 -20.73 -20.66
C ASN A 111 -3.56 -21.46 -19.50
N ALA A 112 -2.61 -20.81 -18.81
CA ALA A 112 -1.99 -21.38 -17.62
C ALA A 112 -3.05 -21.67 -16.56
N LYS A 113 -2.82 -22.70 -15.74
CA LYS A 113 -3.70 -23.10 -14.62
C LYS A 113 -3.11 -22.72 -13.26
N PHE A 114 -2.16 -21.81 -13.25
CA PHE A 114 -1.43 -21.35 -12.08
C PHE A 114 -1.10 -19.86 -12.22
N PRO A 115 -0.85 -19.14 -11.11
CA PRO A 115 -0.42 -17.74 -11.17
C PRO A 115 0.92 -17.59 -11.89
N LEU A 116 0.98 -16.64 -12.81
CA LEU A 116 2.15 -16.40 -13.66
C LEU A 116 3.19 -15.52 -12.95
N ALA A 117 2.73 -14.59 -12.12
CA ALA A 117 3.61 -13.73 -11.35
C ALA A 117 3.02 -13.36 -9.99
N LEU A 118 3.92 -13.11 -9.04
CA LEU A 118 3.61 -12.50 -7.75
C LEU A 118 4.59 -11.36 -7.54
N ALA A 119 4.07 -10.19 -7.12
CA ALA A 119 4.90 -9.04 -6.78
C ALA A 119 4.86 -8.76 -5.28
N ILE A 120 6.04 -8.64 -4.67
CA ILE A 120 6.21 -8.19 -3.29
C ILE A 120 6.43 -6.69 -3.28
N ARG A 121 5.70 -5.96 -2.42
CA ARG A 121 5.93 -4.54 -2.19
C ARG A 121 7.08 -4.36 -1.20
N ALA A 122 8.08 -3.57 -1.60
CA ALA A 122 9.14 -3.08 -0.73
C ALA A 122 9.11 -1.54 -0.67
N ASP A 123 9.64 -0.96 0.41
CA ASP A 123 9.78 0.50 0.54
C ASP A 123 10.74 1.05 -0.52
N LEU A 124 11.84 0.33 -0.77
CA LEU A 124 12.79 0.58 -1.85
C LEU A 124 13.19 -0.76 -2.50
N VAL A 125 13.08 -0.85 -3.83
CA VAL A 125 13.50 -2.05 -4.58
C VAL A 125 15.00 -2.31 -4.42
N ALA A 126 15.82 -1.26 -4.29
CA ALA A 126 17.26 -1.39 -4.12
C ALA A 126 17.65 -2.03 -2.78
N ASP A 127 16.96 -1.69 -1.69
CA ASP A 127 17.23 -2.27 -0.37
C ASP A 127 16.85 -3.76 -0.35
N PHE A 128 15.74 -4.12 -1.00
CA PHE A 128 15.38 -5.52 -1.23
C PHE A 128 16.47 -6.26 -2.03
N ALA A 129 16.98 -5.65 -3.09
CA ALA A 129 18.05 -6.25 -3.89
C ALA A 129 19.30 -6.53 -3.04
N ILE A 130 19.70 -5.58 -2.20
CA ILE A 130 20.86 -5.74 -1.30
C ILE A 130 20.62 -6.87 -0.29
N ALA A 131 19.46 -6.90 0.37
CA ALA A 131 19.13 -7.89 1.40
C ALA A 131 19.12 -9.34 0.88
N HIS A 132 18.89 -9.53 -0.42
CA HIS A 132 18.84 -10.84 -1.06
C HIS A 132 19.97 -11.08 -2.08
N HIS A 133 20.99 -10.23 -2.09
CA HIS A 133 22.15 -10.32 -2.98
C HIS A 133 21.79 -10.39 -4.48
N LEU A 134 20.77 -9.64 -4.89
CA LEU A 134 20.28 -9.57 -6.26
C LEU A 134 20.98 -8.44 -7.03
N ASN A 135 21.23 -8.65 -8.32
CA ASN A 135 21.90 -7.71 -9.21
C ASN A 135 21.06 -7.34 -10.45
N GLY A 136 19.77 -7.66 -10.43
CA GLY A 136 18.85 -7.37 -11.53
C GLY A 136 18.69 -5.86 -11.80
N GLN A 137 18.37 -5.51 -13.04
CA GLN A 137 18.08 -4.13 -13.40
C GLN A 137 16.71 -3.70 -12.85
N ILE A 138 16.66 -2.51 -12.27
CA ILE A 138 15.41 -1.90 -11.81
C ILE A 138 14.76 -1.15 -12.98
N ASP A 139 13.55 -1.56 -13.34
CA ASP A 139 12.69 -0.84 -14.29
C ASP A 139 12.08 0.39 -13.62
N GLY A 140 12.18 1.54 -14.30
CA GLY A 140 11.75 2.87 -13.82
C GLY A 140 12.88 3.69 -13.19
N GLU A 141 12.95 4.97 -13.60
CA GLU A 141 13.89 5.96 -13.04
C GLU A 141 13.81 6.02 -11.51
N ALA A 142 14.91 6.39 -10.87
CA ALA A 142 14.92 6.65 -9.43
C ALA A 142 13.80 7.65 -9.08
N PHE A 143 13.03 7.34 -8.03
CA PHE A 143 11.84 8.10 -7.61
C PHE A 143 10.61 8.06 -8.53
N SER A 144 10.61 7.23 -9.58
CA SER A 144 9.41 6.97 -10.39
C SER A 144 8.23 6.52 -9.51
N ARG A 145 7.01 6.84 -9.98
CA ARG A 145 5.74 6.49 -9.33
C ARG A 145 5.56 4.98 -9.10
N PHE A 146 6.16 4.20 -9.99
CA PHE A 146 6.24 2.74 -9.93
C PHE A 146 7.63 2.31 -10.40
N ARG A 147 8.24 1.37 -9.68
CA ARG A 147 9.52 0.73 -10.03
C ARG A 147 9.41 -0.75 -9.72
N LYS A 148 10.12 -1.60 -10.47
CA LYS A 148 10.11 -3.04 -10.25
C LYS A 148 11.42 -3.71 -10.67
N MET A 149 11.70 -4.87 -10.11
CA MET A 149 12.83 -5.72 -10.48
C MET A 149 12.41 -7.18 -10.41
N LEU A 150 12.85 -7.98 -11.39
CA LEU A 150 12.66 -9.42 -11.38
C LEU A 150 13.56 -10.02 -10.30
N VAL A 151 12.99 -10.84 -9.42
CA VAL A 151 13.69 -11.49 -8.30
C VAL A 151 14.08 -12.91 -8.67
N SER A 152 13.12 -13.69 -9.19
CA SER A 152 13.36 -15.04 -9.67
C SER A 152 12.38 -15.41 -10.77
N GLU A 153 12.81 -16.31 -11.65
CA GLU A 153 11.94 -16.97 -12.61
C GLU A 153 12.15 -18.48 -12.52
N GLU A 154 11.10 -19.20 -12.11
CA GLU A 154 11.16 -20.62 -11.81
C GLU A 154 9.87 -21.31 -12.26
N ASN A 155 9.96 -22.46 -12.94
CA ASN A 155 8.81 -23.30 -13.29
C ASN A 155 7.66 -22.53 -14.00
N GLY A 156 8.00 -21.55 -14.84
CA GLY A 156 7.04 -20.70 -15.55
C GLY A 156 6.37 -19.63 -14.70
N THR A 157 6.93 -19.32 -13.52
CA THR A 157 6.44 -18.29 -12.60
C THR A 157 7.51 -17.23 -12.36
N GLN A 158 7.11 -15.96 -12.24
CA GLN A 158 8.01 -14.84 -11.99
C GLN A 158 7.72 -14.18 -10.65
N LEU A 159 8.72 -14.10 -9.77
CA LEU A 159 8.65 -13.29 -8.57
C LEU A 159 9.23 -11.90 -8.86
N TRP A 160 8.49 -10.87 -8.51
CA TRP A 160 8.91 -9.48 -8.64
C TRP A 160 9.00 -8.80 -7.28
N VAL A 161 9.86 -7.80 -7.16
CA VAL A 161 9.77 -6.79 -6.11
C VAL A 161 9.37 -5.46 -6.73
N VAL A 162 8.50 -4.71 -6.06
CA VAL A 162 7.97 -3.43 -6.53
C VAL A 162 8.05 -2.34 -5.47
N GLU A 163 8.16 -1.12 -5.94
CA GLU A 163 8.19 0.11 -5.13
C GLU A 163 7.17 1.09 -5.73
N ARG A 164 6.34 1.69 -4.87
CA ARG A 164 5.23 2.59 -5.26
C ARG A 164 5.26 3.89 -4.48
N ARG A 165 4.91 4.98 -5.16
CA ARG A 165 4.78 6.32 -4.55
C ARG A 165 3.41 6.90 -4.77
N GLY A 166 2.46 6.53 -3.91
CA GLY A 166 1.09 7.04 -3.98
C GLY A 166 0.45 6.79 -5.34
N TYR A 167 0.61 5.59 -5.90
CA TYR A 167 0.20 5.32 -7.27
C TYR A 167 -0.33 3.89 -7.43
N ARG A 168 -1.55 3.79 -7.97
CA ARG A 168 -2.32 2.55 -8.07
C ARG A 168 -2.07 1.76 -9.36
N GLY A 169 -1.57 2.40 -10.42
CA GLY A 169 -1.28 1.76 -11.71
C GLY A 169 0.12 1.15 -11.79
N TYR A 170 0.51 0.63 -12.96
CA TYR A 170 1.65 -0.29 -13.13
C TYR A 170 2.70 0.24 -14.11
N VAL A 171 2.69 1.55 -14.35
CA VAL A 171 3.55 2.17 -15.36
C VAL A 171 4.49 3.19 -14.73
N THR A 172 5.73 3.17 -15.19
CA THR A 172 6.79 4.08 -14.76
C THR A 172 6.51 5.50 -15.30
N LYS A 173 6.99 6.53 -14.59
CA LYS A 173 6.95 7.91 -15.06
C LYS A 173 8.13 8.67 -14.46
N LYS A 174 8.79 9.47 -15.31
CA LYS A 174 9.86 10.37 -14.87
C LYS A 174 9.34 11.28 -13.75
N PRO A 175 10.00 11.32 -12.58
CA PRO A 175 9.56 12.13 -11.46
C PRO A 175 10.00 13.59 -11.59
N ASP A 176 9.26 14.50 -10.97
CA ASP A 176 9.75 15.84 -10.65
C ASP A 176 10.46 15.79 -9.29
N LEU A 177 11.78 15.64 -9.33
CA LEU A 177 12.61 15.52 -8.13
C LEU A 177 12.63 16.81 -7.30
N LYS A 178 12.52 17.98 -7.95
CA LYS A 178 12.55 19.27 -7.26
C LYS A 178 11.29 19.42 -6.41
N ALA A 179 10.13 19.15 -7.00
CA ALA A 179 8.85 19.16 -6.29
C ALA A 179 8.80 18.09 -5.19
N TYR A 180 9.27 16.87 -5.49
CA TYR A 180 9.33 15.77 -4.53
C TYR A 180 10.15 16.13 -3.28
N VAL A 181 11.37 16.65 -3.45
CA VAL A 181 12.24 17.05 -2.33
C VAL A 181 11.63 18.21 -1.54
N ALA A 182 11.09 19.23 -2.23
CA ALA A 182 10.47 20.38 -1.57
C ALA A 182 9.31 19.98 -0.63
N VAL A 183 8.43 19.08 -1.07
CA VAL A 183 7.32 18.57 -0.24
C VAL A 183 7.82 17.74 0.94
N ARG A 184 8.86 16.92 0.74
CA ARG A 184 9.45 16.16 1.84
C ARG A 184 10.01 17.08 2.93
N GLU A 185 10.81 18.07 2.55
CA GLU A 185 11.37 19.03 3.49
C GLU A 185 10.30 19.86 4.20
N MET A 186 9.19 20.17 3.50
CA MET A 186 8.02 20.81 4.08
C MET A 186 7.43 19.98 5.23
N PHE A 187 7.15 18.68 5.02
CA PHE A 187 6.60 17.81 6.07
C PHE A 187 7.60 17.47 7.18
N GLN A 188 8.89 17.35 6.85
CA GLN A 188 9.94 17.15 7.86
C GLN A 188 9.99 18.30 8.86
N ARG A 189 9.87 19.54 8.37
CA ARG A 189 9.89 20.77 9.19
C ARG A 189 8.55 21.14 9.81
N ARG A 190 7.48 20.36 9.58
CA ARG A 190 6.16 20.60 10.15
C ARG A 190 6.23 20.78 11.67
N ARG A 191 5.60 21.84 12.20
CA ARG A 191 5.43 22.05 13.64
C ARG A 191 4.38 21.07 14.17
N ARG A 192 4.77 20.28 15.17
CA ARG A 192 3.95 19.19 15.75
C ARG A 192 3.41 19.49 17.15
N ILE A 193 3.98 20.49 17.84
CA ILE A 193 3.61 20.87 19.19
C ILE A 193 2.98 22.27 19.15
N TRP A 194 1.76 22.36 19.65
CA TRP A 194 0.92 23.56 19.68
C TRP A 194 0.26 23.66 21.05
N ASP A 195 0.00 24.88 21.50
CA ASP A 195 -0.76 25.12 22.73
C ASP A 195 -2.28 24.96 22.48
N ASP A 196 -2.72 25.25 21.24
CA ASP A 196 -4.06 25.01 20.74
C ASP A 196 -4.06 23.97 19.61
N ASP A 197 -4.83 22.89 19.77
CA ASP A 197 -4.94 21.82 18.78
C ASP A 197 -5.50 22.34 17.44
N GLY A 198 -6.42 23.31 17.48
CA GLY A 198 -7.07 23.87 16.29
C GLY A 198 -6.08 24.61 15.39
N GLU A 199 -5.17 25.40 15.96
CA GLU A 199 -4.05 25.99 15.22
C GLU A 199 -3.15 24.91 14.59
N GLY A 200 -2.91 23.82 15.31
CA GLY A 200 -2.15 22.68 14.82
C GLY A 200 -2.80 22.00 13.60
N PHE A 201 -4.11 21.77 13.65
CA PHE A 201 -4.87 21.23 12.51
C PHE A 201 -4.89 22.19 11.32
N ALA A 202 -5.16 23.48 11.55
CA ALA A 202 -5.16 24.50 10.50
C ALA A 202 -3.79 24.59 9.80
N HIS A 203 -2.70 24.54 10.56
CA HIS A 203 -1.35 24.49 10.01
C HIS A 203 -1.12 23.22 9.16
N ALA A 204 -1.51 22.05 9.66
CA ALA A 204 -1.36 20.79 8.94
C ALA A 204 -2.17 20.77 7.63
N HIS A 205 -3.42 21.25 7.65
CA HIS A 205 -4.28 21.33 6.47
C HIS A 205 -3.69 22.26 5.40
N LYS A 206 -3.15 23.42 5.82
CA LYS A 206 -2.47 24.33 4.89
C LYS A 206 -1.28 23.65 4.21
N LEU A 207 -0.41 22.98 4.98
CA LEU A 207 0.74 22.26 4.41
C LEU A 207 0.31 21.13 3.47
N LEU A 208 -0.77 20.41 3.81
CA LEU A 208 -1.32 19.38 2.93
C LEU A 208 -1.82 19.99 1.62
N GLN A 209 -2.54 21.10 1.66
CA GLN A 209 -2.99 21.79 0.45
C GLN A 209 -1.80 22.27 -0.40
N ASP A 210 -0.81 22.93 0.21
CA ASP A 210 0.40 23.38 -0.50
C ASP A 210 1.14 22.21 -1.17
N ALA A 211 1.18 21.04 -0.52
CA ALA A 211 1.76 19.83 -1.09
C ALA A 211 0.91 19.25 -2.24
N VAL A 212 -0.41 19.21 -2.09
CA VAL A 212 -1.35 18.74 -3.12
C VAL A 212 -1.21 19.60 -4.38
N ASP A 213 -1.12 20.91 -4.23
CA ASP A 213 -0.96 21.85 -5.35
C ASP A 213 0.37 21.64 -6.09
N LEU A 214 1.42 21.24 -5.37
CA LEU A 214 2.76 21.07 -5.94
C LEU A 214 3.01 19.70 -6.58
N VAL A 215 2.52 18.60 -6.00
CA VAL A 215 2.82 17.23 -6.46
C VAL A 215 1.59 16.38 -6.77
N GLY A 216 0.39 16.93 -6.59
CA GLY A 216 -0.87 16.20 -6.70
C GLY A 216 -1.20 15.38 -5.45
N ARG A 217 -2.49 15.05 -5.31
CA ARG A 217 -3.05 14.43 -4.10
C ARG A 217 -2.34 13.15 -3.66
N ASP A 218 -2.19 12.20 -4.57
CA ASP A 218 -1.78 10.85 -4.17
C ASP A 218 -0.30 10.82 -3.76
N LEU A 219 0.56 11.59 -4.43
CA LEU A 219 1.97 11.74 -4.05
C LEU A 219 2.13 12.57 -2.78
N ALA A 220 1.35 13.64 -2.59
CA ALA A 220 1.33 14.41 -1.35
C ALA A 220 0.96 13.51 -0.15
N CYS A 221 -0.08 12.69 -0.29
CA CYS A 221 -0.51 11.72 0.71
C CYS A 221 0.59 10.70 1.03
N HIS A 222 1.22 10.10 0.02
CA HIS A 222 2.35 9.20 0.20
C HIS A 222 3.50 9.86 0.97
N LEU A 223 3.86 11.08 0.60
CA LEU A 223 4.95 11.83 1.24
C LEU A 223 4.62 12.21 2.69
N PHE A 224 3.38 12.63 2.96
CA PHE A 224 2.95 12.96 4.31
C PHE A 224 3.13 11.75 5.25
N PHE A 225 2.55 10.60 4.90
CA PHE A 225 2.67 9.40 5.73
C PHE A 225 4.11 8.90 5.84
N ARG A 226 4.90 8.99 4.77
CA ARG A 226 6.33 8.65 4.80
C ARG A 226 7.09 9.48 5.82
N GLU A 227 6.92 10.80 5.82
CA GLU A 227 7.67 11.69 6.70
C GLU A 227 7.15 11.66 8.15
N GLU A 228 5.84 11.48 8.37
CA GLU A 228 5.30 11.25 9.72
C GLU A 228 5.81 9.93 10.32
N ARG A 229 5.88 8.87 9.52
CA ARG A 229 6.46 7.59 9.93
C ARG A 229 7.93 7.73 10.31
N ALA A 230 8.72 8.42 9.49
CA ALA A 230 10.13 8.68 9.78
C ALA A 230 10.31 9.51 11.07
N TYR A 231 9.44 10.48 11.33
CA TYR A 231 9.44 11.25 12.58
C TYR A 231 9.16 10.37 13.81
N TRP A 232 8.13 9.51 13.70
CA TRP A 232 7.71 8.58 14.75
C TRP A 232 8.76 7.52 15.04
N GLU A 233 9.27 6.85 14.01
CA GLU A 233 10.25 5.76 14.14
C GLU A 233 11.50 6.24 14.87
N LYS A 234 12.02 7.42 14.54
CA LYS A 234 13.20 8.01 15.24
C LYS A 234 13.00 8.17 16.74
N ARG A 235 11.76 8.21 17.23
CA ARG A 235 11.40 8.42 18.64
C ARG A 235 10.79 7.18 19.30
N ASN A 236 10.61 6.10 18.55
CA ASN A 236 9.93 4.90 19.02
C ASN A 236 10.85 3.68 18.89
N ARG A 237 11.37 3.20 20.03
CA ARG A 237 12.25 2.02 20.08
C ARG A 237 11.58 0.75 19.57
N ALA A 238 10.29 0.57 19.82
CA ALA A 238 9.55 -0.59 19.30
C ALA A 238 9.40 -0.50 17.78
N GLY A 239 9.10 0.69 17.25
CA GLY A 239 9.07 0.97 15.82
C GLY A 239 10.42 0.71 15.14
N GLN A 240 11.53 1.15 15.75
CA GLN A 240 12.89 0.86 15.26
C GLN A 240 13.18 -0.63 15.23
N ALA A 241 12.82 -1.37 16.28
CA ALA A 241 13.03 -2.81 16.35
C ALA A 241 12.19 -3.57 15.30
N GLN A 242 10.94 -3.14 15.06
CA GLN A 242 10.10 -3.69 14.01
C GLN A 242 10.68 -3.40 12.62
N ARG A 243 11.05 -2.14 12.35
CA ARG A 243 11.68 -1.72 11.10
C ARG A 243 12.95 -2.51 10.83
N ALA A 244 13.82 -2.68 11.83
CA ALA A 244 15.06 -3.44 11.69
C ALA A 244 14.83 -4.91 11.29
N ARG A 245 13.79 -5.56 11.83
CA ARG A 245 13.42 -6.92 11.40
C ARG A 245 12.97 -6.93 9.93
N GLN A 246 12.11 -6.00 9.53
CA GLN A 246 11.63 -5.91 8.16
C GLN A 246 12.75 -5.55 7.16
N ASP A 247 13.68 -4.68 7.56
CA ASP A 247 14.85 -4.31 6.76
C ASP A 247 15.85 -5.46 6.60
N SER A 248 15.89 -6.43 7.52
CA SER A 248 16.72 -7.65 7.34
C SER A 248 16.29 -8.49 6.11
N LEU A 249 15.05 -8.28 5.64
CA LEU A 249 14.51 -8.85 4.39
C LEU A 249 14.36 -7.80 3.29
N GLY A 250 14.84 -6.57 3.50
CA GLY A 250 14.75 -5.44 2.57
C GLY A 250 13.32 -4.97 2.28
N LEU A 251 12.40 -5.17 3.22
CA LEU A 251 10.98 -4.88 3.04
C LEU A 251 10.62 -3.44 3.43
N GLY A 252 11.29 -2.90 4.45
CA GLY A 252 10.99 -1.59 5.03
C GLY A 252 9.55 -1.50 5.56
N TRP A 253 8.87 -0.37 5.31
CA TRP A 253 7.49 -0.13 5.77
C TRP A 253 6.44 -0.24 4.64
N ALA A 254 6.68 -1.13 3.67
CA ALA A 254 5.78 -1.31 2.54
C ALA A 254 4.49 -2.08 2.86
N ASN A 255 4.51 -2.96 3.87
CA ASN A 255 3.27 -3.43 4.48
C ASN A 255 2.68 -2.23 5.23
N HIS A 256 1.61 -1.65 4.71
CA HIS A 256 0.99 -0.49 5.34
C HIS A 256 0.20 -0.94 6.56
N ASP A 257 0.92 -1.28 7.62
CA ASP A 257 0.34 -1.64 8.90
C ASP A 257 0.08 -0.37 9.73
N HIS A 258 -1.08 -0.37 10.37
CA HIS A 258 -1.79 0.70 11.07
C HIS A 258 -0.94 1.90 11.51
N HIS A 259 -1.07 3.02 10.79
CA HIS A 259 -0.62 4.34 11.27
C HIS A 259 -1.79 5.06 11.91
N THR A 260 -1.81 5.11 13.24
CA THR A 260 -2.89 5.75 13.98
C THR A 260 -2.50 7.19 14.35
N PHE A 261 -3.28 8.14 13.85
CA PHE A 261 -3.20 9.53 14.28
C PHE A 261 -4.24 9.75 15.38
N ARG A 262 -3.79 10.26 16.52
CA ARG A 262 -4.69 10.66 17.59
C ARG A 262 -5.29 12.01 17.22
N SER A 263 -6.62 12.10 17.22
CA SER A 263 -7.36 13.35 17.11
C SER A 263 -8.31 13.48 18.29
N SER A 264 -8.50 14.69 18.79
CA SER A 264 -9.55 14.94 19.78
C SER A 264 -10.92 14.82 19.10
N ARG A 265 -11.95 14.41 19.85
CA ARG A 265 -13.31 14.25 19.28
C ARG A 265 -13.81 15.54 18.61
N LYS A 266 -13.44 16.70 19.15
CA LYS A 266 -13.80 18.02 18.62
C LYS A 266 -13.28 18.22 17.20
N HIS A 267 -12.06 17.77 16.92
CA HIS A 267 -11.41 17.98 15.62
C HIS A 267 -11.56 16.79 14.67
N PHE A 268 -12.16 15.67 15.11
CA PHE A 268 -12.39 14.52 14.25
C PHE A 268 -13.49 14.74 13.19
N VAL A 269 -14.49 15.58 13.51
CA VAL A 269 -15.65 15.83 12.62
C VAL A 269 -15.33 16.73 11.41
N ASP A 270 -14.21 17.45 11.47
CA ASP A 270 -13.78 18.43 10.46
C ASP A 270 -12.60 17.90 9.60
N LEU A 271 -12.29 16.60 9.69
CA LEU A 271 -11.25 15.90 8.91
C LEU A 271 -11.73 15.42 7.54
#